data_AF-A0A229SK18-F1
#
_entry.id   AF-A0A229SK18-F1
#
_cell.length_a   1.000
_cell.length_b   1.000
_cell.length_c   1.000
_cell.angle_alpha   90.00
_cell.angle_beta   90.00
_cell.angle_gamma   90.00
#
_symmetry.space_group_name_H-M   'P 1'
#
loop_
_entity.id
_entity.type
_entity.pdbx_description
1 polymer ?
#
loop_
_entity_poly.entity_id
_entity_poly.type
_entity_poly.pdbx_seq_one_letter_code
_entity_poly.pdbx_strand_id
1 'polypeptide(L)'
;VLRLHTETACRRGGALALRPQDLDPDQCLIFLREKGETVRWQPVSPTLMAHLVRHAAERGAPRDGQLLRYADGRPITTRRYDHLWTRLGK
;
A
#
# COMPACT_ATOMS: atom_id res chain seq x y z
N VAL A 1 -5.50 1.76 -2.79
CA VAL A 1 -4.46 1.45 -3.80
C VAL A 1 -4.07 2.67 -4.61
N LEU A 2 -4.99 3.30 -5.36
CA LEU A 2 -4.65 4.41 -6.26
C LEU A 2 -4.05 5.63 -5.55
N ARG A 3 -4.69 6.11 -4.47
CA ARG A 3 -4.17 7.23 -3.66
C ARG A 3 -2.75 6.98 -3.12
N LEU A 4 -2.44 5.75 -2.70
CA LEU A 4 -1.09 5.39 -2.25
C LEU A 4 -0.05 5.72 -3.31
N HIS A 5 -0.25 5.25 -4.54
CA HIS A 5 0.70 5.47 -5.62
C HIS A 5 0.79 6.94 -6.05
N THR A 6 -0.35 7.63 -6.16
CA THR A 6 -0.38 9.04 -6.56
C THR A 6 0.36 9.92 -5.56
N GLU A 7 0.23 9.63 -4.27
CA GLU A 7 0.82 10.45 -3.21
C GLU A 7 2.30 10.13 -2.97
N THR A 8 2.69 8.86 -3.11
CA THR A 8 4.04 8.41 -2.77
C THR A 8 4.96 8.25 -3.97
N ALA A 9 4.40 8.23 -5.19
CA ALA A 9 5.10 7.84 -6.42
C ALA A 9 5.87 6.50 -6.27
N CYS A 10 5.45 5.63 -5.34
CA CYS A 10 6.15 4.39 -5.07
C CYS A 10 6.08 3.46 -6.27
N ARG A 11 7.14 2.69 -6.51
CA ARG A 11 7.11 1.64 -7.53
C ARG A 11 6.03 0.61 -7.18
N ARG A 12 5.48 -0.04 -8.20
CA ARG A 12 4.51 -1.14 -8.05
C ARG A 12 4.95 -2.18 -7.02
N GLY A 13 6.22 -2.59 -7.08
CA GLY A 13 6.78 -3.56 -6.13
C GLY A 13 6.71 -3.09 -4.69
N GLY A 14 7.01 -1.82 -4.41
CA GLY A 14 6.91 -1.24 -3.07
C GLY A 14 5.46 -1.21 -2.56
N ALA A 15 4.50 -0.84 -3.43
CA ALA A 15 3.09 -0.88 -3.06
C ALA A 15 2.59 -2.30 -2.75
N LEU A 16 2.99 -3.29 -3.55
CA LEU A 16 2.59 -4.70 -3.36
C LEU A 16 3.30 -5.36 -2.17
N ALA A 17 4.48 -4.87 -1.77
CA ALA A 17 5.24 -5.39 -0.64
C ALA A 17 4.94 -4.67 0.69
N LEU A 18 4.10 -3.62 0.69
CA LEU A 18 3.72 -2.90 1.89
C LEU A 18 2.91 -3.81 2.83
N ARG A 19 3.25 -3.84 4.12
CA ARG A 19 2.61 -4.65 5.16
C ARG A 19 2.04 -3.74 6.26
N PRO A 20 1.07 -4.21 7.07
CA PRO A 20 0.55 -3.41 8.18
C PRO A 20 1.62 -2.92 9.15
N GLN A 21 2.65 -3.74 9.46
CA GLN A 21 3.76 -3.32 10.33
C GLN A 21 4.70 -2.26 9.73
N ASP A 22 4.53 -1.93 8.45
CA ASP A 22 5.30 -0.89 7.78
C ASP A 22 4.60 0.48 7.84
N LEU A 23 3.45 0.56 8.52
CA LEU A 23 2.76 1.82 8.80
C LEU A 23 3.21 2.38 10.14
N ASP A 24 3.50 3.67 10.19
CA ASP A 24 3.62 4.45 11.40
C ASP A 24 2.48 5.48 11.44
N PRO A 25 1.35 5.15 12.07
CA PRO A 25 0.19 6.03 12.11
C PRO A 25 0.41 7.33 12.88
N ASP A 26 1.30 7.31 13.88
CA ASP A 26 1.57 8.45 14.75
C ASP A 26 2.35 9.52 13.99
N GLN A 27 3.31 9.11 13.16
CA GLN A 27 4.13 10.01 12.35
C GLN A 27 3.63 10.18 10.91
N CYS A 28 2.57 9.45 10.53
CA CYS A 28 2.10 9.37 9.14
C CYS A 28 3.22 8.99 8.16
N LEU A 29 4.01 7.99 8.51
CA LEU A 29 5.07 7.45 7.65
C LEU A 29 4.72 6.04 7.17
N ILE A 30 5.15 5.70 5.95
CA ILE A 30 5.15 4.33 5.47
C ILE A 30 6.57 3.87 5.15
N PHE A 31 6.88 2.62 5.43
CA PHE A 31 8.16 2.02 5.09
C PHE A 31 8.07 1.26 3.76
N LEU A 32 8.72 1.78 2.74
CA LEU A 32 8.74 1.19 1.40
C LEU A 32 10.02 0.41 1.16
N ARG A 33 9.88 -0.76 0.53
CA ARG A 33 10.98 -1.61 0.06
C ARG A 33 10.90 -1.72 -1.46
N GLU A 34 11.91 -1.24 -2.16
CA GLU A 34 11.95 -1.24 -3.62
C GLU A 34 13.13 -2.06 -4.14
N LYS A 35 13.05 -2.46 -5.42
CA LYS A 35 14.12 -3.19 -6.10
C LYS A 35 15.43 -2.38 -6.03
N GLY A 36 16.54 -3.08 -5.77
CA GLY A 36 17.86 -2.46 -5.55
C GLY A 36 18.09 -2.09 -4.08
N GLU A 37 17.43 -2.79 -3.15
CA GLU A 37 17.57 -2.61 -1.69
C GLU A 37 17.28 -1.19 -1.18
N THR A 38 16.62 -0.37 -2.00
CA THR A 38 16.19 0.96 -1.58
C THR A 38 15.06 0.80 -0.57
N VAL A 39 15.37 1.08 0.69
CA VAL A 39 14.40 1.14 1.77
C VAL A 39 14.31 2.55 2.29
N ARG A 40 13.09 3.06 2.47
CA ARG A 40 12.88 4.42 2.98
C ARG A 40 11.58 4.53 3.76
N TRP A 41 11.61 5.37 4.78
CA TRP A 41 10.40 5.98 5.33
C TRP A 41 9.96 7.10 4.39
N GLN A 42 8.68 7.12 4.05
CA GLN A 42 8.08 8.14 3.20
C GLN A 42 6.87 8.75 3.92
N PRO A 43 6.79 10.08 4.03
CA PRO A 43 5.60 10.72 4.58
C PRO A 43 4.39 10.51 3.69
N VAL A 44 3.24 10.36 4.33
CA VAL A 44 1.93 10.31 3.70
C VAL A 44 0.98 11.28 4.40
N SER A 45 -0.10 11.65 3.73
CA SER A 45 -1.18 12.42 4.29
C SER A 45 -1.87 11.62 5.40
N PRO A 46 -2.37 12.29 6.46
CA PRO A 46 -3.18 11.64 7.49
C PRO A 46 -4.39 10.90 6.91
N THR A 47 -4.94 11.41 5.80
CA THR A 47 -6.06 10.76 5.10
C THR A 47 -5.65 9.44 4.47
N LEU A 48 -4.49 9.39 3.78
CA LEU A 48 -3.99 8.14 3.23
C LEU A 48 -3.67 7.14 4.36
N MET A 49 -3.02 7.59 5.43
CA MET A 49 -2.70 6.75 6.58
C MET A 49 -3.96 6.12 7.18
N ALA A 50 -4.99 6.92 7.48
CA ALA A 50 -6.26 6.43 8.00
C ALA A 50 -6.92 5.39 7.07
N HIS A 51 -6.86 5.61 5.75
CA HIS A 51 -7.37 4.63 4.78
C HIS A 51 -6.55 3.34 4.75
N LEU A 52 -5.23 3.38 4.89
CA LEU A 52 -4.38 2.19 4.91
C LEU A 52 -4.63 1.35 6.16
N VAL A 53 -4.70 1.99 7.33
CA VAL A 53 -5.01 1.34 8.61
C VAL A 53 -6.39 0.69 8.56
N ARG A 54 -7.42 1.44 8.14
CA ARG A 54 -8.78 0.93 8.00
C ARG A 54 -8.85 -0.22 7.00
N HIS A 55 -8.19 -0.10 5.85
CA HIS A 55 -8.13 -1.15 4.83
C HIS A 55 -7.50 -2.43 5.40
N ALA A 56 -6.40 -2.33 6.14
CA ALA A 56 -5.76 -3.50 6.75
C ALA A 56 -6.71 -4.21 7.75
N ALA A 57 -7.40 -3.44 8.58
CA ALA A 57 -8.37 -3.96 9.55
C ALA A 57 -9.58 -4.62 8.87
N GLU A 58 -10.25 -3.92 7.95
CA GLU A 58 -11.45 -4.41 7.27
C GLU A 58 -11.18 -5.64 6.38
N ARG A 59 -9.95 -5.79 5.85
CA ARG A 59 -9.58 -6.90 4.97
C ARG A 59 -8.81 -8.01 5.68
N GLY A 60 -8.65 -7.93 7.01
CA GLY A 60 -7.97 -8.95 7.80
C GLY A 60 -6.51 -9.16 7.37
N ALA A 61 -5.76 -8.09 7.09
CA ALA A 61 -4.35 -8.21 6.71
C ALA A 61 -3.50 -8.65 7.91
N PRO A 62 -2.77 -9.78 7.83
CA PRO A 62 -1.80 -10.17 8.86
C PRO A 62 -0.71 -9.11 8.98
N ARG A 63 -0.16 -8.95 10.19
CA ARG A 63 0.83 -7.91 10.53
C ARG A 63 2.04 -7.89 9.58
N ASP A 64 2.52 -9.07 9.20
CA ASP A 64 3.68 -9.32 8.34
C ASP A 64 3.30 -9.67 6.89
N GLY A 65 2.00 -9.73 6.59
CA GLY A 65 1.47 -10.03 5.26
C GLY A 65 1.23 -8.79 4.41
N GLN A 66 1.04 -8.99 3.10
CA GLN A 66 0.69 -7.90 2.18
C GLN A 66 -0.56 -7.14 2.66
N LEU A 67 -0.47 -5.81 2.73
CA LEU A 67 -1.54 -4.93 3.21
C LEU A 67 -2.68 -4.81 2.19
N LEU A 68 -2.32 -4.60 0.92
CA LEU A 68 -3.31 -4.38 -0.13
C LEU A 68 -4.01 -5.70 -0.49
N ARG A 69 -5.33 -5.73 -0.27
CA ARG A 69 -6.17 -6.94 -0.33
C ARG A 69 -7.51 -6.65 -1.00
N TYR A 70 -8.11 -7.69 -1.58
CA TYR A 70 -9.49 -7.70 -2.03
C TYR A 70 -10.45 -7.67 -0.84
N ALA A 71 -11.74 -7.50 -1.15
CA ALA A 71 -12.79 -7.47 -0.14
C ALA A 71 -12.92 -8.79 0.64
N ASP A 72 -12.57 -9.91 0.00
CA ASP A 72 -12.54 -11.25 0.59
C ASP A 72 -11.23 -11.57 1.32
N GLY A 73 -10.36 -10.58 1.53
CA GLY A 73 -9.10 -10.73 2.27
C GLY A 73 -7.93 -11.31 1.47
N ARG A 74 -8.12 -11.75 0.21
CA ARG A 74 -7.00 -12.22 -0.61
C ARG A 74 -6.05 -11.07 -0.97
N PRO A 75 -4.72 -11.25 -0.97
CA PRO A 75 -3.78 -10.22 -1.42
C PRO A 75 -4.03 -9.81 -2.87
N ILE A 76 -3.88 -8.52 -3.20
CA ILE A 76 -4.00 -8.09 -4.60
C ILE A 76 -2.77 -8.53 -5.40
N THR A 77 -3.01 -8.93 -6.64
CA THR A 77 -1.95 -9.35 -7.54
C THR A 77 -1.37 -8.18 -8.32
N THR A 78 -0.18 -8.38 -8.91
CA THR A 78 0.42 -7.48 -9.89
C THR A 78 -0.56 -7.11 -11.01
N ARG A 79 -1.24 -8.11 -11.58
CA ARG A 79 -2.21 -7.91 -12.66
C ARG A 79 -3.38 -7.02 -12.23
N ARG A 80 -3.87 -7.19 -10.99
CA ARG A 80 -4.92 -6.34 -10.44
C ARG A 80 -4.44 -4.91 -10.25
N TYR A 81 -3.23 -4.73 -9.74
CA TYR A 81 -2.63 -3.42 -9.57
C TYR A 81 -2.54 -2.68 -10.91
N ASP A 82 -1.97 -3.32 -11.93
CA ASP A 82 -1.82 -2.75 -13.27
C ASP A 82 -3.20 -2.40 -13.87
N HIS A 83 -4.19 -3.29 -13.71
CA HIS A 83 -5.55 -3.05 -14.20
C HIS A 83 -6.20 -1.80 -13.59
N LEU A 84 -5.94 -1.49 -12.31
CA LEU A 84 -6.48 -0.29 -11.67
C LEU A 84 -5.99 1.00 -12.36
N TRP A 85 -4.74 1.02 -12.83
CA TRP A 85 -4.19 2.15 -13.59
C TRP A 85 -4.74 2.23 -14.99
N THR A 86 -4.87 1.09 -15.69
CA THR A 86 -5.47 1.07 -17.03
C THR A 86 -6.93 1.52 -17.06
N ARG A 87 -7.67 1.35 -15.96
CA ARG A 87 -9.07 1.80 -15.84
C ARG A 87 -9.16 3.30 -15.60
N LEU A 88 -8.22 3.91 -14.88
CA LEU A 88 -8.23 5.36 -14.63
C LEU A 88 -7.74 6.18 -15.83
N GLY A 89 -6.91 5.60 -16.70
CA GLY A 89 -6.42 6.24 -17.92
C GLY A 89 -7.41 6.20 -19.08
N LYS A 90 -8.63 5.71 -18.85
CA LYS A 90 -9.78 5.76 -19.76
C LYS A 90 -10.85 6.63 -19.14
#